data_AF-A0A1X7T5D5-F1
#
_entry.id   AF-A0A1X7T5D5-F1
#
_cell.length_a   1.000
_cell.length_b   1.000
_cell.length_c   1.000
_cell.angle_alpha   90.00
_cell.angle_beta   90.00
_cell.angle_gamma   90.00
#
_symmetry.space_group_name_H-M   'P 1'
#
loop_
_entity.id
_entity.type
_entity.pdbx_description
1 polymer ?
#
loop_
_entity_poly.entity_id
_entity_poly.type
_entity_poly.pdbx_seq_one_letter_code
_entity_poly.pdbx_strand_id
1 'polypeptide(L)'
;MKELELAQACGSGKGWTRLAYLDMSNATQNCPSGFRLYQSGGVRACGRNGNSGGCVSVHFPSNGISYSQICGRVTGYVFGSINALFTDVVTNAEGVTISHGPSQQHVWTLIAGHSESTNSSYSCPCNTGSSVSVPASIGNNYFCESGNPYSSNPSQILYTSDPLWDGQGCGGAEGPCCNVPGIPWFHRDY
;
A
#
# COMPACT_ATOMS: atom_id res chain seq x y z
N MET A 1 20.33 -12.43 -3.62
CA MET A 1 20.93 -12.02 -2.32
C MET A 1 20.33 -10.75 -1.72
N LYS A 2 19.73 -9.80 -2.48
CA LYS A 2 19.05 -8.62 -1.92
C LYS A 2 17.69 -8.90 -1.26
N GLU A 3 16.95 -9.88 -1.77
CA GLU A 3 15.58 -10.18 -1.32
C GLU A 3 15.51 -10.79 0.09
N LEU A 4 16.58 -11.47 0.54
CA LEU A 4 16.69 -11.98 1.90
C LEU A 4 17.00 -10.87 2.93
N GLU A 5 17.72 -9.80 2.57
CA GLU A 5 18.17 -8.79 3.55
C GLU A 5 17.01 -7.93 4.10
N LEU A 6 15.96 -7.69 3.32
CA LEU A 6 14.84 -6.82 3.71
C LEU A 6 13.73 -7.56 4.48
N ALA A 7 13.41 -8.81 4.09
CA ALA A 7 12.58 -9.68 4.92
C ALA A 7 13.25 -9.99 6.28
N GLN A 8 14.58 -9.89 6.34
CA GLN A 8 15.38 -9.97 7.56
C GLN A 8 15.33 -8.66 8.40
N ALA A 9 14.96 -7.51 7.83
CA ALA A 9 15.01 -6.21 8.52
C ALA A 9 13.91 -6.03 9.59
N CYS A 10 12.69 -6.56 9.38
CA CYS A 10 11.56 -6.36 10.29
C CYS A 10 11.45 -7.38 11.42
N GLY A 11 12.49 -7.51 12.24
CA GLY A 11 12.42 -8.28 13.49
C GLY A 11 13.24 -9.56 13.55
N SER A 12 14.27 -9.73 12.70
CA SER A 12 15.24 -10.83 12.89
C SER A 12 16.34 -10.49 13.91
N GLY A 13 16.30 -9.29 14.53
CA GLY A 13 17.25 -8.81 15.54
C GLY A 13 16.58 -8.32 16.82
N LYS A 14 17.34 -8.21 17.92
CA LYS A 14 16.89 -7.52 19.14
C LYS A 14 16.61 -6.04 18.82
N GLY A 15 15.56 -5.45 19.42
CA GLY A 15 15.26 -4.01 19.30
C GLY A 15 13.97 -3.67 18.55
N TRP A 16 13.30 -4.63 17.93
CA TRP A 16 11.99 -4.41 17.29
C TRP A 16 10.83 -4.73 18.24
N THR A 17 9.81 -3.87 18.26
CA THR A 17 8.53 -4.13 18.93
C THR A 17 7.40 -4.09 17.92
N ARG A 18 6.60 -5.15 17.87
CA ARG A 18 5.44 -5.22 16.96
C ARG A 18 4.28 -4.37 17.50
N LEU A 19 3.88 -3.35 16.76
CA LEU A 19 2.76 -2.47 17.11
C LEU A 19 1.40 -2.92 16.52
N ALA A 20 1.42 -3.59 15.38
CA ALA A 20 0.22 -4.03 14.68
C ALA A 20 0.42 -5.40 14.02
N TYR A 21 -0.66 -6.16 13.91
CA TYR A 21 -0.72 -7.40 13.13
C TYR A 21 -2.17 -7.63 12.71
N LEU A 22 -2.39 -7.76 11.41
CA LEU A 22 -3.67 -8.14 10.82
C LEU A 22 -3.37 -9.08 9.66
N ASP A 23 -3.91 -10.29 9.73
CA ASP A 23 -3.80 -11.30 8.69
C ASP A 23 -5.21 -11.78 8.33
N MET A 24 -5.71 -11.27 7.20
CA MET A 24 -7.05 -11.58 6.73
C MET A 24 -7.14 -12.96 6.06
N SER A 25 -6.02 -13.64 5.80
CA SER A 25 -6.03 -15.05 5.40
C SER A 25 -6.49 -15.95 6.55
N ASN A 26 -6.24 -15.52 7.80
CA ASN A 26 -6.81 -16.16 8.97
C ASN A 26 -8.29 -15.78 9.12
N ALA A 27 -9.17 -16.77 8.90
CA ALA A 27 -10.61 -16.61 8.98
C ALA A 27 -11.13 -16.11 10.34
N THR A 28 -10.35 -16.27 11.43
CA THR A 28 -10.76 -15.82 12.77
C THR A 28 -10.49 -14.33 13.02
N GLN A 29 -9.68 -13.67 12.17
CA GLN A 29 -9.43 -12.24 12.28
C GLN A 29 -10.52 -11.44 11.56
N ASN A 30 -10.89 -10.29 12.15
CA ASN A 30 -11.92 -9.40 11.63
C ASN A 30 -11.32 -8.05 11.24
N CYS A 31 -11.97 -7.35 10.31
CA CYS A 31 -11.57 -6.00 9.97
C CYS A 31 -11.67 -5.06 11.18
N PRO A 32 -10.73 -4.10 11.33
CA PRO A 32 -10.80 -3.11 12.39
C PRO A 32 -12.11 -2.31 12.33
N SER A 33 -12.52 -1.73 13.46
CA SER A 33 -13.73 -0.91 13.53
C SER A 33 -13.71 0.21 12.47
N GLY A 34 -14.83 0.41 11.79
CA GLY A 34 -14.98 1.37 10.68
C GLY A 34 -14.59 0.82 9.29
N PHE A 35 -13.83 -0.27 9.22
CA PHE A 35 -13.49 -0.93 7.96
C PHE A 35 -14.58 -1.92 7.55
N ARG A 36 -14.80 -2.03 6.23
CA ARG A 36 -15.68 -3.02 5.60
C ARG A 36 -14.84 -4.23 5.18
N LEU A 37 -15.40 -5.43 5.39
CA LEU A 37 -14.89 -6.66 4.79
C LEU A 37 -15.24 -6.71 3.29
N TYR A 38 -14.22 -6.82 2.46
CA TYR A 38 -14.32 -7.19 1.06
C TYR A 38 -13.88 -8.64 0.91
N GLN A 39 -14.67 -9.44 0.21
CA GLN A 39 -14.36 -10.86 0.00
C GLN A 39 -14.86 -11.34 -1.37
N SER A 40 -14.01 -12.09 -2.06
CA SER A 40 -14.29 -12.73 -3.34
C SER A 40 -13.24 -13.80 -3.59
N GLY A 41 -13.58 -14.91 -4.27
CA GLY A 41 -12.60 -15.91 -4.69
C GLY A 41 -11.74 -16.52 -3.57
N GLY A 42 -12.25 -16.56 -2.33
CA GLY A 42 -11.49 -17.02 -1.15
C GLY A 42 -10.56 -15.98 -0.52
N VAL A 43 -10.40 -14.81 -1.13
CA VAL A 43 -9.65 -13.68 -0.57
C VAL A 43 -10.54 -12.86 0.34
N ARG A 44 -9.95 -12.38 1.45
CA ARG A 44 -10.56 -11.44 2.40
C ARG A 44 -9.64 -10.24 2.56
N ALA A 45 -10.19 -9.04 2.51
CA ALA A 45 -9.46 -7.79 2.69
C ALA A 45 -10.32 -6.75 3.43
N CYS A 46 -9.66 -5.78 4.05
CA CYS A 46 -10.32 -4.69 4.75
C CYS A 46 -10.15 -3.40 3.96
N GLY A 47 -11.26 -2.69 3.76
CA GLY A 47 -11.25 -1.42 3.03
C GLY A 47 -12.24 -0.43 3.61
N ARG A 48 -12.26 0.77 3.04
CA ARG A 48 -13.20 1.81 3.44
C ARG A 48 -14.65 1.38 3.20
N ASN A 49 -15.54 1.82 4.08
CA ASN A 49 -16.98 1.67 3.91
C ASN A 49 -17.55 2.78 3.01
N GLY A 50 -18.33 2.41 1.99
CA GLY A 50 -19.03 3.33 1.08
C GLY A 50 -18.31 3.63 -0.24
N ASN A 51 -19.00 4.35 -1.14
CA ASN A 51 -18.53 4.67 -2.51
C ASN A 51 -18.11 6.14 -2.70
N SER A 52 -18.28 7.00 -1.69
CA SER A 52 -17.87 8.41 -1.73
C SER A 52 -16.40 8.59 -1.37
N GLY A 53 -15.73 9.64 -1.85
CA GLY A 53 -14.35 9.96 -1.46
C GLY A 53 -14.18 10.13 0.06
N GLY A 54 -13.02 9.72 0.60
CA GLY A 54 -12.68 9.83 2.02
C GLY A 54 -11.69 8.77 2.49
N CYS A 55 -11.35 8.79 3.77
CA CYS A 55 -10.46 7.84 4.41
C CYS A 55 -11.08 7.21 5.66
N VAL A 56 -10.59 6.03 6.03
CA VAL A 56 -10.83 5.42 7.35
C VAL A 56 -9.46 5.01 7.91
N SER A 57 -9.27 5.19 9.21
CA SER A 57 -7.99 4.92 9.87
C SER A 57 -8.19 4.12 11.14
N VAL A 58 -7.13 3.41 11.53
CA VAL A 58 -7.01 2.73 12.82
C VAL A 58 -5.72 3.22 13.46
N HIS A 59 -5.76 3.47 14.77
CA HIS A 59 -4.59 3.88 15.54
C HIS A 59 -4.04 2.69 16.32
N PHE A 60 -2.73 2.48 16.21
CA PHE A 60 -2.00 1.49 16.99
C PHE A 60 -1.09 2.23 17.98
N PRO A 61 -1.35 2.15 19.30
CA PRO A 61 -0.58 2.90 20.28
C PRO A 61 0.82 2.33 20.44
N SER A 62 1.84 3.19 20.42
CA SER A 62 3.22 2.81 20.76
C SER A 62 3.44 2.64 22.27
N ASN A 63 2.46 3.03 23.10
CA ASN A 63 2.53 3.00 24.57
C ASN A 63 3.78 3.69 25.14
N GLY A 64 4.22 4.77 24.51
CA GLY A 64 5.38 5.55 24.95
C GLY A 64 6.74 4.94 24.61
N ILE A 65 6.79 3.90 23.77
CA ILE A 65 8.05 3.35 23.27
C ILE A 65 8.72 4.38 22.37
N SER A 66 9.96 4.74 22.70
CA SER A 66 10.85 5.49 21.82
C SER A 66 11.38 4.57 20.73
N TYR A 67 11.42 5.06 19.50
CA TYR A 67 11.92 4.32 18.34
C TYR A 67 12.73 5.26 17.45
N SER A 68 13.71 4.70 16.75
CA SER A 68 14.49 5.38 15.70
C SER A 68 14.16 4.85 14.30
N GLN A 69 13.40 3.76 14.23
CA GLN A 69 13.10 3.07 12.97
C GLN A 69 11.66 2.56 12.98
N ILE A 70 11.02 2.60 11.83
CA ILE A 70 9.73 1.95 11.58
C ILE A 70 9.89 1.06 10.36
N CYS A 71 9.33 -0.14 10.42
CA CYS A 71 9.30 -1.02 9.27
C CYS A 71 8.03 -1.86 9.28
N GLY A 72 7.63 -2.35 8.11
CA GLY A 72 6.44 -3.18 8.00
C GLY A 72 6.14 -3.62 6.59
N ARG A 73 5.05 -4.37 6.45
CA ARG A 73 4.53 -4.84 5.18
C ARG A 73 3.02 -4.68 5.18
N VAL A 74 2.47 -4.30 4.03
CA VAL A 74 1.04 -4.29 3.75
C VAL A 74 0.84 -4.98 2.41
N THR A 75 -0.14 -5.87 2.34
CA THR A 75 -0.61 -6.46 1.09
C THR A 75 -2.05 -6.03 0.89
N GLY A 76 -2.40 -5.60 -0.32
CA GLY A 76 -3.71 -5.07 -0.65
C GLY A 76 -4.30 -5.69 -1.91
N TYR A 77 -5.50 -5.24 -2.26
CA TYR A 77 -6.20 -5.62 -3.50
C TYR A 77 -6.99 -4.42 -3.99
N VAL A 78 -7.16 -4.31 -5.31
CA VAL A 78 -7.98 -3.24 -5.91
C VAL A 78 -9.46 -3.61 -5.79
N PHE A 79 -10.29 -2.64 -5.38
CA PHE A 79 -11.74 -2.76 -5.43
C PHE A 79 -12.36 -1.50 -6.03
N GLY A 80 -13.14 -1.66 -7.10
CA GLY A 80 -13.81 -0.54 -7.76
C GLY A 80 -12.82 0.46 -8.39
N SER A 81 -13.35 1.61 -8.79
CA SER A 81 -12.58 2.65 -9.48
C SER A 81 -11.51 3.24 -8.58
N ILE A 82 -10.28 3.32 -9.10
CA ILE A 82 -9.16 3.95 -8.42
C ILE A 82 -8.38 4.92 -9.34
N ASN A 83 -7.74 5.94 -8.77
CA ASN A 83 -7.06 7.04 -9.46
C ASN A 83 -5.58 7.21 -9.08
N ALA A 84 -5.00 6.28 -8.31
CA ALA A 84 -3.62 6.35 -7.82
C ALA A 84 -3.30 7.64 -7.04
N LEU A 85 -2.55 8.57 -7.65
CA LEU A 85 -2.27 9.89 -7.11
C LEU A 85 -3.11 10.93 -7.86
N PHE A 86 -4.22 11.37 -7.27
CA PHE A 86 -4.97 12.49 -7.81
C PHE A 86 -4.43 13.82 -7.25
N THR A 87 -3.47 14.38 -8.00
CA THR A 87 -2.85 15.71 -7.83
C THR A 87 -2.03 15.94 -6.54
N ASP A 88 -1.33 17.08 -6.52
CA ASP A 88 -0.22 17.62 -5.72
C ASP A 88 -0.27 17.55 -4.17
N VAL A 89 -1.20 16.79 -3.57
CA VAL A 89 -1.35 16.67 -2.11
C VAL A 89 -1.44 15.20 -1.66
N VAL A 90 -0.64 14.81 -0.65
CA VAL A 90 -0.56 13.44 -0.08
C VAL A 90 -1.90 12.88 0.37
N THR A 91 -2.84 13.75 0.76
CA THR A 91 -4.15 13.37 1.29
C THR A 91 -5.04 12.65 0.27
N ASN A 92 -4.63 12.57 -0.99
CA ASN A 92 -5.41 11.97 -2.08
C ASN A 92 -4.75 10.73 -2.70
N ALA A 93 -3.74 10.14 -2.05
CA ALA A 93 -3.22 8.85 -2.49
C ALA A 93 -4.26 7.76 -2.24
N GLU A 94 -4.70 7.10 -3.30
CA GLU A 94 -5.59 5.97 -3.19
C GLU A 94 -4.80 4.71 -2.85
N GLY A 95 -5.10 4.13 -1.69
CA GLY A 95 -4.36 3.02 -1.12
C GLY A 95 -4.25 3.15 0.39
N VAL A 96 -3.05 2.90 0.94
CA VAL A 96 -2.78 2.92 2.39
C VAL A 96 -1.69 3.93 2.69
N THR A 97 -1.98 4.90 3.57
CA THR A 97 -0.97 5.82 4.11
C THR A 97 -0.70 5.48 5.57
N ILE A 98 0.57 5.35 5.92
CA ILE A 98 1.04 5.10 7.28
C ILE A 98 1.67 6.39 7.80
N SER A 99 1.20 6.85 8.96
CA SER A 99 1.69 8.04 9.64
C SER A 99 1.95 7.77 11.12
N HIS A 100 2.76 8.61 11.76
CA HIS A 100 3.09 8.49 13.18
C HIS A 100 2.97 9.80 13.94
N GLY A 101 2.81 9.67 15.25
CA GLY A 101 2.73 10.79 16.19
C GLY A 101 1.44 11.63 16.06
N PRO A 102 1.23 12.59 16.98
CA PRO A 102 0.03 13.43 17.00
C PRO A 102 -0.13 14.29 15.75
N SER A 103 0.98 14.69 15.12
CA SER A 103 0.98 15.50 13.89
C SER A 103 0.81 14.68 12.60
N GLN A 104 0.60 13.36 12.70
CA GLN A 104 0.45 12.45 11.56
C GLN A 104 1.59 12.59 10.54
N GLN A 105 2.83 12.60 11.03
CA GLN A 105 4.01 12.67 10.18
C GLN A 105 4.07 11.43 9.28
N HIS A 106 4.38 11.64 7.99
CA HIS A 106 4.42 10.58 6.99
C HIS A 106 5.50 9.53 7.32
N VAL A 107 5.13 8.26 7.22
CA VAL A 107 6.06 7.12 7.29
C VAL A 107 6.23 6.52 5.90
N TRP A 108 5.12 6.08 5.30
CA TRP A 108 5.09 5.38 4.02
C TRP A 108 3.72 5.50 3.36
N THR A 109 3.67 5.50 2.03
CA THR A 109 2.41 5.39 1.26
C THR A 109 2.47 4.19 0.34
N LEU A 110 1.43 3.37 0.34
CA LEU A 110 1.23 2.27 -0.59
C LEU A 110 0.10 2.65 -1.55
N ILE A 111 0.44 2.93 -2.80
CA ILE A 111 -0.45 3.52 -3.80
C ILE A 111 -1.00 2.43 -4.72
N ALA A 112 -2.30 2.40 -4.94
CA ALA A 112 -2.93 1.50 -5.90
C ALA A 112 -3.08 2.21 -7.26
N GLY A 113 -2.40 1.69 -8.29
CA GLY A 113 -2.45 2.16 -9.67
C GLY A 113 -3.72 1.74 -10.40
N HIS A 114 -4.24 2.58 -11.30
CA HIS A 114 -5.47 2.30 -12.06
C HIS A 114 -5.42 1.01 -12.90
N SER A 115 -4.29 0.78 -13.58
CA SER A 115 -4.05 -0.40 -14.41
C SER A 115 -2.56 -0.60 -14.67
N GLU A 116 -2.17 -1.86 -14.82
CA GLU A 116 -0.82 -2.35 -15.10
C GLU A 116 -0.27 -1.85 -16.46
N SER A 117 -1.18 -1.52 -17.38
CA SER A 117 -0.87 -1.26 -18.79
C SER A 117 -0.81 0.23 -19.18
N THR A 118 -1.14 1.14 -18.26
CA THR A 118 -1.28 2.58 -18.57
C THR A 118 -0.14 3.40 -17.99
N ASN A 119 0.17 4.51 -18.64
CA ASN A 119 1.05 5.57 -18.16
C ASN A 119 0.30 6.92 -18.05
N SER A 120 -1.03 6.85 -17.93
CA SER A 120 -1.91 8.01 -17.81
C SER A 120 -1.73 8.74 -16.48
N SER A 121 -2.47 9.83 -16.26
CA SER A 121 -2.49 10.56 -14.99
C SER A 121 -2.95 9.72 -13.78
N TYR A 122 -3.53 8.54 -14.01
CA TYR A 122 -3.97 7.61 -12.97
C TYR A 122 -3.04 6.39 -12.80
N SER A 123 -1.91 6.38 -13.51
CA SER A 123 -0.93 5.32 -13.39
C SER A 123 -0.10 5.47 -12.12
N CYS A 124 0.62 4.41 -11.77
CA CYS A 124 1.69 4.55 -10.81
C CYS A 124 2.80 5.49 -11.31
N PRO A 125 3.44 6.29 -10.43
CA PRO A 125 4.56 7.16 -10.81
C PRO A 125 5.76 6.41 -11.37
N CYS A 126 5.96 5.16 -10.95
CA CYS A 126 7.02 4.28 -11.43
C CYS A 126 6.70 3.62 -12.78
N ASN A 127 5.49 3.78 -13.33
CA ASN A 127 5.17 3.18 -14.63
C ASN A 127 6.06 3.77 -15.73
N THR A 128 6.49 2.92 -16.66
CA THR A 128 7.30 3.31 -17.82
C THR A 128 6.57 4.36 -18.64
N GLY A 129 7.17 5.55 -18.76
CA GLY A 129 6.59 6.68 -19.47
C GLY A 129 5.52 7.45 -18.70
N SER A 130 5.30 7.17 -17.41
CA SER A 130 4.42 7.98 -16.57
C SER A 130 4.98 9.39 -16.38
N SER A 131 4.11 10.39 -16.45
CA SER A 131 4.42 11.77 -16.08
C SER A 131 3.87 12.16 -14.70
N VAL A 132 3.35 11.20 -13.93
CA VAL A 132 2.80 11.45 -12.59
C VAL A 132 3.93 11.82 -11.64
N SER A 133 3.84 13.00 -11.04
CA SER A 133 4.80 13.46 -10.04
C SER A 133 4.39 13.01 -8.64
N VAL A 134 5.39 12.60 -7.86
CA VAL A 134 5.19 12.26 -6.45
C VAL A 134 5.28 13.54 -5.62
N PRO A 135 4.28 13.86 -4.77
CA PRO A 135 4.36 15.01 -3.87
C PRO A 135 5.59 14.95 -2.97
N ALA A 136 6.23 16.10 -2.74
CA ALA A 136 7.45 16.20 -1.92
C ALA A 136 7.29 15.62 -0.51
N SER A 137 6.08 15.68 0.03
CA SER A 137 5.70 15.15 1.33
C SER A 137 5.55 13.62 1.38
N ILE A 138 5.51 12.92 0.24
CA ILE A 138 5.71 11.46 0.15
C ILE A 138 7.20 11.15 -0.12
N GLY A 139 7.80 11.92 -1.04
CA GLY A 139 9.19 11.74 -1.45
C GLY A 139 9.43 10.33 -1.99
N ASN A 140 10.47 9.65 -1.48
CA ASN A 140 10.84 8.29 -1.90
C ASN A 140 10.23 7.19 -1.00
N ASN A 141 9.39 7.56 -0.03
CA ASN A 141 8.84 6.61 0.96
C ASN A 141 7.48 6.07 0.48
N TYR A 142 7.47 5.41 -0.67
CA TYR A 142 6.26 4.82 -1.21
C TYR A 142 6.53 3.53 -1.99
N PHE A 143 5.48 2.71 -2.08
CA PHE A 143 5.35 1.68 -3.12
C PHE A 143 4.11 2.01 -3.95
N CYS A 144 4.11 1.61 -5.21
CA CYS A 144 2.94 1.72 -6.08
C CYS A 144 2.81 0.47 -6.92
N GLU A 145 1.61 -0.03 -7.12
CA GLU A 145 1.34 -1.20 -7.95
C GLU A 145 -0.13 -1.18 -8.40
N SER A 146 -0.46 -1.72 -9.57
CA SER A 146 -1.84 -1.99 -9.97
C SER A 146 -2.11 -3.49 -9.89
N GLY A 147 -3.36 -3.87 -9.61
CA GLY A 147 -3.82 -5.26 -9.72
C GLY A 147 -4.90 -5.44 -10.78
N ASN A 148 -5.02 -4.45 -11.68
CA ASN A 148 -5.98 -4.45 -12.78
C ASN A 148 -5.23 -4.63 -14.11
N PRO A 149 -5.26 -5.84 -14.71
CA PRO A 149 -4.47 -6.14 -15.91
C PRO A 149 -5.03 -5.48 -17.18
N TYR A 150 -6.20 -4.83 -17.08
CA TYR A 150 -6.89 -4.22 -18.22
C TYR A 150 -6.68 -2.71 -18.24
N SER A 151 -6.54 -2.12 -19.42
CA SER A 151 -6.44 -0.66 -19.61
C SER A 151 -7.74 0.11 -19.34
N SER A 152 -8.84 -0.61 -19.09
CA SER A 152 -10.15 -0.06 -18.81
C SER A 152 -10.34 0.27 -17.33
N ASN A 153 -11.37 1.08 -17.04
CA ASN A 153 -11.75 1.38 -15.66
C ASN A 153 -11.99 0.10 -14.85
N PRO A 154 -11.48 0.04 -13.61
CA PRO A 154 -11.77 -1.07 -12.74
C PRO A 154 -13.28 -1.29 -12.60
N SER A 155 -13.71 -2.53 -12.72
CA SER A 155 -15.08 -2.92 -12.43
C SER A 155 -15.36 -2.84 -10.93
N GLN A 156 -16.63 -2.77 -10.52
CA GLN A 156 -17.04 -2.81 -9.10
C GLN A 156 -16.88 -4.21 -8.48
N ILE A 157 -15.71 -4.81 -8.66
CA ILE A 157 -15.32 -6.13 -8.18
C ILE A 157 -14.01 -6.02 -7.38
N LEU A 158 -13.73 -7.05 -6.59
CA LEU A 158 -12.43 -7.22 -5.94
C LEU A 158 -11.50 -7.98 -6.89
N TYR A 159 -10.41 -7.34 -7.30
CA TYR A 159 -9.37 -7.96 -8.11
C TYR A 159 -8.45 -8.77 -7.20
N THR A 160 -8.59 -10.09 -7.24
CA THR A 160 -7.93 -11.00 -6.29
C THR A 160 -6.77 -11.80 -6.88
N SER A 161 -6.57 -11.73 -8.19
CA SER A 161 -5.52 -12.47 -8.90
C SER A 161 -4.13 -11.88 -8.69
N ASP A 162 -4.06 -10.60 -8.38
CA ASP A 162 -2.81 -9.86 -8.26
C ASP A 162 -2.79 -9.03 -6.96
N PRO A 163 -2.13 -9.54 -5.88
CA PRO A 163 -2.01 -8.84 -4.61
C PRO A 163 -1.04 -7.67 -4.70
N LEU A 164 -1.49 -6.49 -4.28
CA LEU A 164 -0.70 -5.27 -4.37
C LEU A 164 0.49 -5.25 -3.41
N TRP A 165 1.57 -4.65 -3.91
CA TRP A 165 2.80 -4.26 -3.20
C TRP A 165 3.60 -5.45 -2.70
N ASP A 166 3.50 -6.58 -3.41
CA ASP A 166 4.20 -7.82 -3.07
C ASP A 166 5.49 -8.03 -3.89
N GLY A 167 5.75 -7.17 -4.89
CA GLY A 167 6.91 -7.27 -5.77
C GLY A 167 6.74 -8.30 -6.89
N GLN A 168 5.54 -8.80 -7.09
CA GLN A 168 5.16 -9.77 -8.13
C GLN A 168 4.02 -9.19 -8.96
N GLY A 169 3.57 -9.93 -9.98
CA GLY A 169 2.44 -9.49 -10.81
C GLY A 169 2.73 -8.35 -11.80
N CYS A 170 3.77 -7.55 -11.58
CA CYS A 170 4.02 -6.34 -12.37
C CYS A 170 4.32 -6.57 -13.87
N GLY A 171 3.27 -6.49 -14.69
CA GLY A 171 3.35 -6.58 -16.14
C GLY A 171 3.50 -5.23 -16.82
N GLY A 172 3.80 -5.25 -18.13
CA GLY A 172 3.63 -4.07 -18.99
C GLY A 172 4.37 -2.82 -18.52
N ALA A 173 3.62 -1.74 -18.25
CA ALA A 173 4.19 -0.44 -17.90
C ALA A 173 4.70 -0.40 -16.45
N GLU A 174 4.13 -1.20 -15.55
CA GLU A 174 4.45 -1.15 -14.12
C GLU A 174 5.66 -2.00 -13.72
N GLY A 175 6.33 -2.68 -14.65
CA GLY A 175 7.52 -3.48 -14.37
C GLY A 175 8.56 -2.81 -13.43
N PRO A 176 8.86 -1.50 -13.56
CA PRO A 176 9.77 -0.80 -12.63
C PRO A 176 9.24 -0.70 -11.20
N CYS A 177 7.92 -0.73 -10.99
CA CYS A 177 7.26 -0.62 -9.71
C CYS A 177 7.51 -1.83 -8.79
N CYS A 178 7.62 -3.03 -9.35
CA CYS A 178 8.00 -4.23 -8.57
C CYS A 178 9.51 -4.36 -8.34
N ASN A 179 10.34 -3.62 -9.09
CA ASN A 179 11.80 -3.69 -8.96
C ASN A 179 12.36 -2.56 -8.09
N VAL A 180 11.59 -2.10 -7.11
CA VAL A 180 12.00 -1.09 -6.15
C VAL A 180 12.70 -1.73 -4.94
N PRO A 181 13.77 -1.13 -4.40
CA PRO A 181 14.38 -1.62 -3.17
C PRO A 181 13.37 -1.62 -2.03
N GLY A 182 13.32 -2.70 -1.26
CA GLY A 182 12.50 -2.77 -0.06
C GLY A 182 11.29 -3.68 -0.20
N ILE A 183 10.60 -3.64 -1.34
CA ILE A 183 9.34 -4.37 -1.53
C ILE A 183 9.52 -5.87 -1.24
N PRO A 184 8.63 -6.51 -0.44
CA PRO A 184 7.36 -6.01 0.09
C PRO A 184 7.44 -5.31 1.47
N TRP A 185 8.64 -5.06 1.99
CA TRP A 185 8.88 -4.49 3.31
C TRP A 185 9.36 -3.04 3.22
N PHE A 186 8.56 -2.09 3.72
CA PHE A 186 9.02 -0.72 3.86
C PHE A 186 9.87 -0.57 5.13
N HIS A 187 10.79 0.38 5.10
CA HIS A 187 11.68 0.71 6.21
C HIS A 187 11.97 2.22 6.23
N ARG A 188 11.88 2.84 7.40
CA ARG A 188 12.04 4.28 7.61
C ARG A 188 12.86 4.56 8.86
N ASP A 189 13.95 5.31 8.69
CA ASP A 189 14.81 5.82 9.76
C ASP A 189 14.41 7.24 10.18
N TYR A 190 14.63 7.59 11.45
CA TYR A 190 14.36 8.89 12.07
C TYR A 190 15.56 9.46 12.84
#